data_AF-A0A835GAT8-F1
#
_entry.id   AF-A0A835GAT8-F1
#
_cell.length_a   1.000
_cell.length_b   1.000
_cell.length_c   1.000
_cell.angle_alpha   90.00
_cell.angle_beta   90.00
_cell.angle_gamma   90.00
#
_symmetry.space_group_name_H-M   'P 1'
#
loop_
_entity.id
_entity.type
_entity.pdbx_description
1 polymer ?
#
loop_
_entity_poly.entity_id
_entity_poly.type
_entity_poly.pdbx_seq_one_letter_code
_entity_poly.pdbx_strand_id
1 'polypeptide(L)'
;MSPGSTICSECFDLLQNRVNTMSEGSAMPLPALGHRRICFPCGNSILRAPRTYSVRHDRQVSRMERVCAACWRSATREVQRQQQHDIRAANNRFDFSNIRMMPPYLCHYWLGFNADQFYDLLNSIPNLAEQVPNASIALCIYLVKVGYPFYKARTTLERWMSKARNCLMGDFVPLHLGFNHLTVQDVASRNKIIPEGLFGNPDLPPDVKPAIVICDATYVFVQSSSNYLFQKQTYSLQKLDNLVKPFLIVCCDGHIVECLGPYKATLNDATITSLNLINEGSCIRSFFRRGDIFLLDRGFRDVINELQEHGFVTHMPESLLENEHQLTTQQANRSRLVTMCRWVVEIVNGGIKRDYRLFRHVFNNRAAMHLNDDFRICCALLNNRLFLVNHLAIYVEQENVNRRRASFQTIDGNHPHLDGFPQLTISDLKRFALGTYQLKQARSYFGEHVRQSGIYSVEVNNEIDEDIPLILGLNNYLLRGRIKSRHVNSRTYYTYLLISRDDAVANTLQAIV
;
A
#
# COMPACT_ATOMS: atom_id res chain seq x y z
N MET A 1 12.54 1.87 -7.54
CA MET A 1 11.56 2.66 -8.34
C MET A 1 10.32 2.98 -7.51
N SER A 2 10.14 4.24 -7.05
CA SER A 2 8.96 4.74 -6.29
C SER A 2 7.63 4.51 -7.07
N PRO A 3 6.43 4.43 -6.45
CA PRO A 3 5.18 4.21 -7.20
C PRO A 3 4.76 5.45 -8.03
N GLY A 4 5.55 6.52 -7.96
CA GLY A 4 5.48 7.67 -8.86
C GLY A 4 6.68 7.77 -9.82
N SER A 5 7.54 6.75 -9.93
CA SER A 5 8.62 6.77 -10.90
C SER A 5 8.08 6.41 -12.28
N THR A 6 7.96 7.42 -13.11
CA THR A 6 7.48 7.36 -14.49
C THR A 6 8.52 6.81 -15.47
N ILE A 7 9.48 6.04 -14.99
CA ILE A 7 10.59 5.47 -15.77
C ILE A 7 10.43 3.94 -15.74
N CYS A 8 10.71 3.25 -16.83
CA CYS A 8 10.72 1.79 -16.85
C CYS A 8 12.04 1.24 -16.26
N SER A 9 12.02 -0.02 -15.83
CA SER A 9 13.20 -0.71 -15.28
C SER A 9 14.42 -0.63 -16.20
N GLU A 10 14.26 -0.84 -17.51
CA GLU A 10 15.37 -0.77 -18.47
C GLU A 10 16.00 0.63 -18.58
N CYS A 11 15.18 1.69 -18.50
CA CYS A 11 15.68 3.07 -18.50
C CYS A 11 16.38 3.43 -17.18
N PHE A 12 15.92 2.84 -16.07
CA PHE A 12 16.58 2.97 -14.77
C PHE A 12 17.95 2.27 -14.79
N ASP A 13 18.04 1.08 -15.36
CA ASP A 13 19.28 0.31 -15.47
C ASP A 13 20.30 0.97 -16.40
N LEU A 14 19.87 1.54 -17.53
CA LEU A 14 20.73 2.34 -18.42
C LEU A 14 21.27 3.61 -17.75
N LEU A 15 20.44 4.27 -16.93
CA LEU A 15 20.84 5.42 -16.11
C LEU A 15 21.84 5.02 -15.03
N GLN A 16 21.55 3.92 -14.33
CA GLN A 16 22.41 3.37 -13.29
C GLN A 16 23.80 3.01 -13.85
N ASN A 17 23.84 2.30 -14.99
CA ASN A 17 25.07 1.91 -15.65
C ASN A 17 25.90 3.12 -16.12
N ARG A 18 25.24 4.18 -16.64
CA ARG A 18 25.95 5.40 -17.08
C ARG A 18 26.48 6.25 -15.93
N VAL A 19 25.74 6.35 -14.83
CA VAL A 19 26.21 7.05 -13.62
C VAL A 19 27.39 6.31 -12.99
N ASN A 20 27.35 4.97 -12.98
CA ASN A 20 28.44 4.14 -12.45
C ASN A 20 29.74 4.23 -13.28
N THR A 21 29.67 4.63 -14.55
CA THR A 21 30.86 4.83 -15.42
C THR A 21 31.48 6.22 -15.34
N MET A 22 30.92 7.15 -14.55
CA MET A 22 31.47 8.51 -14.40
C MET A 22 32.52 8.55 -13.29
N SER A 23 33.72 9.04 -13.62
CA SER A 23 34.71 9.46 -12.62
C SER A 23 34.36 10.84 -12.07
N GLU A 24 34.67 11.05 -10.78
CA GLU A 24 34.49 12.33 -10.07
C GLU A 24 35.19 13.46 -10.85
N GLY A 25 34.40 14.44 -11.31
CA GLY A 25 34.90 15.62 -12.04
C GLY A 25 34.47 15.73 -13.51
N SER A 26 33.78 14.73 -14.08
CA SER A 26 33.26 14.83 -15.45
C SER A 26 31.94 15.63 -15.53
N ALA A 27 31.85 16.55 -16.50
CA ALA A 27 30.65 17.34 -16.74
C ALA A 27 29.44 16.45 -17.07
N MET A 28 28.25 16.84 -16.56
CA MET A 28 26.97 16.16 -16.80
C MET A 28 26.78 15.82 -18.30
N PRO A 29 26.59 14.56 -18.70
CA PRO A 29 26.44 14.23 -20.10
C PRO A 29 25.12 14.79 -20.65
N LEU A 30 25.19 15.34 -21.87
CA LEU A 30 24.03 15.84 -22.60
C LEU A 30 23.11 14.68 -23.04
N PRO A 31 21.78 14.87 -23.02
CA PRO A 31 20.84 13.83 -23.43
C PRO A 31 20.92 13.54 -24.95
N ALA A 32 20.92 12.25 -25.31
CA ALA A 32 20.83 11.79 -26.70
C ALA A 32 19.38 11.40 -27.03
N LEU A 33 18.69 12.12 -27.91
CA LEU A 33 17.32 11.79 -28.35
C LEU A 33 17.04 12.24 -29.80
N GLY A 34 16.58 11.32 -30.66
CA GLY A 34 16.05 11.57 -32.01
C GLY A 34 14.57 12.01 -32.02
N HIS A 35 13.95 12.23 -33.18
CA HIS A 35 12.70 13.01 -33.41
C HIS A 35 11.33 12.29 -33.24
N ARG A 36 10.40 12.90 -32.45
CA ARG A 36 8.92 12.74 -32.28
C ARG A 36 8.39 13.24 -30.91
N ARG A 37 7.12 13.59 -30.81
CA ARG A 37 6.70 14.86 -30.16
C ARG A 37 6.13 14.78 -28.71
N ILE A 38 6.27 13.68 -27.95
CA ILE A 38 5.64 13.52 -26.61
C ILE A 38 6.57 12.83 -25.59
N CYS A 39 6.56 13.29 -24.33
CA CYS A 39 7.25 12.70 -23.18
C CYS A 39 6.47 11.51 -22.61
N PHE A 40 7.07 10.32 -22.61
CA PHE A 40 6.43 9.08 -22.16
C PHE A 40 6.05 9.08 -20.65
N PRO A 41 6.91 9.56 -19.74
CA PRO A 41 6.61 9.72 -18.33
C PRO A 41 5.38 10.54 -17.94
N CYS A 42 5.12 11.65 -18.62
CA CYS A 42 4.14 12.65 -18.17
C CYS A 42 3.16 13.09 -19.24
N GLY A 43 3.20 12.49 -20.43
CA GLY A 43 2.31 12.81 -21.55
C GLY A 43 2.53 14.19 -22.18
N ASN A 44 3.45 15.01 -21.67
CA ASN A 44 3.65 16.38 -22.16
C ASN A 44 4.43 16.44 -23.48
N SER A 45 4.03 17.36 -24.35
CA SER A 45 4.75 17.66 -25.59
C SER A 45 6.14 18.21 -25.31
N ILE A 46 7.14 17.66 -25.99
CA ILE A 46 8.55 18.08 -25.86
C ILE A 46 8.80 19.39 -26.64
N LEU A 47 7.86 19.81 -27.49
CA LEU A 47 7.94 21.05 -28.29
C LEU A 47 7.60 22.32 -27.50
N ARG A 48 6.95 22.21 -26.33
CA ARG A 48 6.59 23.36 -25.47
C ARG A 48 7.58 23.57 -24.32
N ALA A 49 8.70 22.83 -24.30
CA ALA A 49 9.71 22.95 -23.27
C ALA A 49 10.66 24.14 -23.59
N PRO A 50 11.02 24.98 -22.60
CA PRO A 50 11.75 26.24 -22.84
C PRO A 50 13.20 26.09 -23.36
N ARG A 51 13.74 24.86 -23.47
CA ARG A 51 15.07 24.59 -24.06
C ARG A 51 15.11 23.22 -24.76
N THR A 52 15.76 23.16 -25.92
CA THR A 52 16.01 21.96 -26.74
C THR A 52 17.49 21.90 -27.16
N TYR A 53 18.02 20.69 -27.45
CA TYR A 53 19.41 20.45 -27.89
C TYR A 53 19.43 19.37 -28.98
N SER A 54 20.35 19.44 -29.95
CA SER A 54 20.44 18.56 -31.13
C SER A 54 21.54 17.50 -31.00
N VAL A 55 21.38 16.33 -31.65
CA VAL A 55 22.41 15.28 -31.74
C VAL A 55 22.50 14.70 -33.17
N ARG A 56 23.72 14.60 -33.70
CA ARG A 56 24.09 13.92 -34.96
C ARG A 56 24.27 12.39 -34.73
N HIS A 57 24.01 11.61 -35.78
CA HIS A 57 24.17 10.13 -35.94
C HIS A 57 25.51 9.57 -35.39
N ASP A 58 25.64 8.31 -34.95
CA ASP A 58 25.35 7.09 -35.71
C ASP A 58 25.26 5.80 -34.84
N ARG A 59 24.43 4.84 -35.30
CA ARG A 59 24.32 3.38 -35.00
C ARG A 59 23.65 2.83 -33.70
N GLN A 60 22.41 2.33 -33.95
CA GLN A 60 21.61 1.24 -33.35
C GLN A 60 21.29 1.27 -31.84
N VAL A 61 20.12 1.83 -31.49
CA VAL A 61 19.51 1.75 -30.15
C VAL A 61 18.03 1.30 -30.26
N SER A 62 17.63 0.46 -29.30
CA SER A 62 16.31 -0.16 -29.10
C SER A 62 15.15 0.84 -28.96
N ARG A 63 13.92 0.36 -29.22
CA ARG A 63 12.68 1.06 -29.62
C ARG A 63 11.94 1.89 -28.53
N MET A 64 12.62 2.50 -27.56
CA MET A 64 11.95 3.34 -26.55
C MET A 64 12.72 4.65 -26.27
N GLU A 65 12.37 5.70 -27.00
CA GLU A 65 13.01 7.01 -26.89
C GLU A 65 11.97 8.08 -26.50
N ARG A 66 12.03 8.65 -25.28
CA ARG A 66 11.74 10.08 -24.91
C ARG A 66 11.33 10.31 -23.43
N VAL A 67 12.08 11.17 -22.74
CA VAL A 67 11.77 11.71 -21.40
C VAL A 67 12.01 13.23 -21.39
N CYS A 68 11.12 14.04 -20.78
CA CYS A 68 11.31 15.49 -20.70
C CYS A 68 12.36 15.88 -19.64
N ALA A 69 12.95 17.07 -19.76
CA ALA A 69 14.01 17.54 -18.86
C ALA A 69 13.59 17.60 -17.37
N ALA A 70 12.31 17.75 -17.07
CA ALA A 70 11.79 17.73 -15.70
C ALA A 70 11.74 16.31 -15.13
N CYS A 71 11.22 15.35 -15.92
CA CYS A 71 11.15 13.94 -15.55
C CYS A 71 12.55 13.31 -15.45
N TRP A 72 13.48 13.72 -16.32
CA TRP A 72 14.90 13.35 -16.23
C TRP A 72 15.52 13.85 -14.93
N ARG A 73 15.43 15.15 -14.63
CA ARG A 73 15.95 15.73 -13.38
C ARG A 73 15.30 15.12 -12.13
N SER A 74 14.03 14.75 -12.18
CA SER A 74 13.37 14.06 -11.07
C SER A 74 13.95 12.67 -10.84
N ALA A 75 14.24 11.93 -11.91
CA ALA A 75 14.82 10.60 -11.83
C ALA A 75 16.26 10.60 -11.37
N THR A 76 17.09 11.49 -11.93
CA THR A 76 18.49 11.66 -11.51
C THR A 76 18.56 12.00 -10.01
N ARG A 77 17.67 12.86 -9.50
CA ARG A 77 17.60 13.19 -8.06
C ARG A 77 17.15 12.03 -7.19
N GLU A 78 16.30 11.15 -7.68
CA GLU A 78 15.87 9.96 -6.93
C GLU A 78 17.00 8.92 -6.86
N VAL A 79 17.70 8.70 -7.98
CA VAL A 79 18.88 7.81 -8.05
C VAL A 79 20.01 8.35 -7.16
N GLN A 80 20.29 9.65 -7.20
CA GLN A 80 21.30 10.28 -6.36
C GLN A 80 20.95 10.23 -4.87
N ARG A 81 19.66 10.40 -4.49
CA ARG A 81 19.22 10.23 -3.09
C ARG A 81 19.36 8.78 -2.64
N GLN A 82 18.98 7.82 -3.48
CA GLN A 82 19.14 6.41 -3.18
C GLN A 82 20.63 6.06 -3.02
N GLN A 83 21.51 6.52 -3.92
CA GLN A 83 22.96 6.33 -3.80
C GLN A 83 23.53 7.00 -2.55
N GLN A 84 23.15 8.24 -2.21
CA GLN A 84 23.62 8.88 -0.97
C GLN A 84 23.14 8.16 0.29
N HIS A 85 21.90 7.66 0.32
CA HIS A 85 21.41 6.86 1.43
C HIS A 85 22.06 5.47 1.48
N ASP A 86 22.28 4.83 0.34
CA ASP A 86 22.97 3.54 0.23
C ASP A 86 24.44 3.68 0.61
N ILE A 87 25.11 4.78 0.26
CA ILE A 87 26.49 5.11 0.69
C ILE A 87 26.54 5.36 2.20
N ARG A 88 25.58 6.13 2.75
CA ARG A 88 25.47 6.34 4.21
C ARG A 88 25.18 5.03 4.96
N ALA A 89 24.38 4.14 4.37
CA ALA A 89 24.08 2.82 4.95
C ALA A 89 25.24 1.83 4.77
N ALA A 90 25.98 1.87 3.66
CA ALA A 90 27.12 0.99 3.38
C ALA A 90 28.33 1.28 4.30
N ASN A 91 28.44 2.51 4.81
CA ASN A 91 29.47 2.87 5.80
C ASN A 91 29.20 2.31 7.20
N ASN A 92 28.00 1.81 7.47
CA ASN A 92 27.67 1.14 8.73
C ASN A 92 27.75 -0.38 8.56
N ARG A 93 28.70 -1.02 9.25
CA ARG A 93 28.68 -2.48 9.40
C ARG A 93 27.53 -2.86 10.33
N PHE A 94 26.46 -3.41 9.78
CA PHE A 94 25.32 -3.86 10.56
C PHE A 94 25.53 -5.26 11.10
N ASP A 95 25.32 -5.41 12.41
CA ASP A 95 25.25 -6.71 13.05
C ASP A 95 23.81 -7.23 13.06
N PHE A 96 23.46 -8.06 12.07
CA PHE A 96 22.15 -8.71 12.01
C PHE A 96 21.97 -9.85 13.03
N SER A 97 23.00 -10.17 13.83
CA SER A 97 22.89 -11.12 14.93
C SER A 97 22.28 -10.48 16.19
N ASN A 98 22.36 -9.15 16.33
CA ASN A 98 21.81 -8.42 17.46
C ASN A 98 21.07 -7.15 17.00
N ILE A 99 19.78 -7.30 16.72
CA ILE A 99 18.92 -6.21 16.21
C ILE A 99 18.67 -5.14 17.26
N ARG A 100 18.80 -5.45 18.57
CA ARG A 100 18.64 -4.44 19.64
C ARG A 100 19.71 -3.35 19.59
N MET A 101 20.88 -3.64 19.00
CA MET A 101 21.97 -2.68 18.85
C MET A 101 21.84 -1.81 17.58
N MET A 102 20.93 -2.16 16.67
CA MET A 102 20.70 -1.38 15.46
C MET A 102 19.83 -0.15 15.80
N PRO A 103 20.18 1.05 15.30
CA PRO A 103 19.34 2.24 15.49
C PRO A 103 17.89 2.00 15.02
N PRO A 104 16.86 2.41 15.78
CA PRO A 104 15.46 2.09 15.48
C PRO A 104 15.00 2.47 14.07
N TYR A 105 15.44 3.62 13.56
CA TYR A 105 15.11 4.07 12.21
C TYR A 105 15.67 3.13 11.12
N LEU A 106 16.82 2.49 11.37
CA LEU A 106 17.42 1.51 10.46
C LEU A 106 16.76 0.15 10.56
N CYS A 107 16.37 -0.30 11.76
CA CYS A 107 15.56 -1.51 11.93
C CYS A 107 14.29 -1.41 11.08
N HIS A 108 13.58 -0.30 11.19
CA HIS A 108 12.36 -0.13 10.42
C HIS A 108 12.60 0.10 8.93
N TYR A 109 13.67 0.81 8.56
CA TYR A 109 14.01 0.97 7.15
C TYR A 109 14.30 -0.37 6.47
N TRP A 110 15.10 -1.24 7.10
CA TRP A 110 15.54 -2.51 6.49
C TRP A 110 14.58 -3.67 6.72
N LEU A 111 13.95 -3.74 7.89
CA LEU A 111 13.12 -4.87 8.32
C LEU A 111 11.62 -4.51 8.34
N GLY A 112 11.29 -3.22 8.38
CA GLY A 112 9.92 -2.74 8.58
C GLY A 112 9.41 -2.87 10.02
N PHE A 113 10.27 -3.26 10.96
CA PHE A 113 9.94 -3.50 12.36
C PHE A 113 10.86 -2.71 13.29
N ASN A 114 10.38 -2.41 14.50
CA ASN A 114 11.28 -2.10 15.60
C ASN A 114 11.94 -3.39 16.15
N ALA A 115 12.89 -3.26 17.07
CA ALA A 115 13.62 -4.41 17.58
C ALA A 115 12.71 -5.41 18.32
N ASP A 116 11.77 -4.93 19.15
CA ASP A 116 10.88 -5.81 19.91
C ASP A 116 9.95 -6.59 18.99
N GLN A 117 9.30 -5.91 18.03
CA GLN A 117 8.48 -6.55 17.00
C GLN A 117 9.25 -7.59 16.19
N PHE A 118 10.53 -7.33 15.91
CA PHE A 118 11.39 -8.29 15.24
C PHE A 118 11.61 -9.55 16.10
N TYR A 119 11.87 -9.40 17.39
CA TYR A 119 12.06 -10.54 18.29
C TYR A 119 10.75 -11.28 18.57
N ASP A 120 9.60 -10.59 18.61
CA ASP A 120 8.28 -11.23 18.69
C ASP A 120 8.02 -12.10 17.45
N LEU A 121 8.31 -11.57 16.26
CA LEU A 121 8.26 -12.35 15.02
C LEU A 121 9.24 -13.53 15.08
N LEU A 122 10.47 -13.33 15.54
CA LEU A 122 11.46 -14.40 15.65
C LEU A 122 11.01 -15.51 16.61
N ASN A 123 10.39 -15.15 17.73
CA ASN A 123 9.88 -16.08 18.73
C ASN A 123 8.65 -16.87 18.23
N SER A 124 7.88 -16.30 17.30
CA SER A 124 6.75 -17.00 16.65
C SER A 124 7.17 -18.01 15.56
N ILE A 125 8.47 -18.15 15.27
CA ILE A 125 9.01 -19.14 14.32
C ILE A 125 10.10 -20.01 14.97
N PRO A 126 9.80 -20.72 16.07
CA PRO A 126 10.80 -21.43 16.87
C PRO A 126 11.60 -22.46 16.04
N ASN A 127 10.99 -23.09 15.04
CA ASN A 127 11.64 -24.08 14.17
C ASN A 127 12.80 -23.49 13.36
N LEU A 128 12.88 -22.17 13.19
CA LEU A 128 13.98 -21.53 12.48
C LEU A 128 15.30 -21.68 13.26
N ALA A 129 15.27 -21.56 14.59
CA ALA A 129 16.45 -21.69 15.45
C ALA A 129 17.05 -23.10 15.43
N GLU A 130 16.23 -24.12 15.16
CA GLU A 130 16.69 -25.51 15.01
C GLU A 130 17.31 -25.78 13.64
N GLN A 131 16.92 -25.01 12.62
CA GLN A 131 17.30 -25.27 11.23
C GLN A 131 18.49 -24.47 10.74
N VAL A 132 18.88 -23.39 11.44
CA VAL A 132 20.01 -22.54 11.08
C VAL A 132 20.82 -22.11 12.30
N PRO A 133 22.15 -21.93 12.18
CA PRO A 133 22.99 -21.52 13.31
C PRO A 133 22.63 -20.16 13.93
N ASN A 134 22.01 -19.27 13.14
CA ASN A 134 21.59 -17.96 13.62
C ASN A 134 20.25 -17.56 12.97
N ALA A 135 19.17 -17.79 13.70
CA ALA A 135 17.81 -17.51 13.25
C ALA A 135 17.56 -16.01 13.00
N SER A 136 18.16 -15.13 13.82
CA SER A 136 18.06 -13.67 13.64
C SER A 136 18.57 -13.26 12.26
N ILE A 137 19.78 -13.70 11.89
CA ILE A 137 20.36 -13.37 10.57
C ILE A 137 19.52 -13.97 9.44
N ALA A 138 19.07 -15.23 9.57
CA ALA A 138 18.25 -15.87 8.55
C ALA A 138 16.91 -15.12 8.32
N LEU A 139 16.25 -14.69 9.39
CA LEU A 139 15.04 -13.89 9.32
C LEU A 139 15.33 -12.50 8.72
N CYS A 140 16.40 -11.83 9.13
CA CYS A 140 16.79 -10.53 8.55
C CYS A 140 17.04 -10.62 7.06
N ILE A 141 17.76 -11.64 6.58
CA ILE A 141 17.99 -11.87 5.15
C ILE A 141 16.66 -11.97 4.40
N TYR A 142 15.70 -12.70 4.96
CA TYR A 142 14.38 -12.85 4.36
C TYR A 142 13.57 -11.55 4.35
N LEU A 143 13.50 -10.84 5.48
CA LEU A 143 12.77 -9.58 5.61
C LEU A 143 13.34 -8.49 4.70
N VAL A 144 14.66 -8.39 4.64
CA VAL A 144 15.34 -7.48 3.73
C VAL A 144 15.02 -7.83 2.28
N LYS A 145 14.93 -9.11 1.89
CA LYS A 145 14.55 -9.53 0.53
C LYS A 145 13.13 -9.10 0.15
N VAL A 146 12.15 -9.20 1.05
CA VAL A 146 10.77 -8.78 0.74
C VAL A 146 10.62 -7.26 0.75
N GLY A 147 11.41 -6.55 1.59
CA GLY A 147 11.45 -5.08 1.65
C GLY A 147 12.28 -4.42 0.54
N TYR A 148 13.37 -5.06 0.10
CA TYR A 148 14.35 -4.54 -0.85
C TYR A 148 14.88 -5.64 -1.81
N PRO A 149 14.97 -5.37 -3.12
CA PRO A 149 15.55 -6.32 -4.06
C PRO A 149 17.07 -6.45 -3.83
N PHE A 150 17.52 -7.62 -3.41
CA PHE A 150 18.94 -7.95 -3.25
C PHE A 150 19.51 -8.63 -4.50
N TYR A 151 20.75 -8.27 -4.86
CA TYR A 151 21.57 -8.99 -5.85
C TYR A 151 22.95 -9.26 -5.26
N LYS A 152 23.23 -10.50 -4.81
CA LYS A 152 24.59 -11.08 -4.66
C LYS A 152 24.55 -12.58 -4.35
N ALA A 153 25.69 -13.27 -4.53
CA ALA A 153 25.83 -14.73 -4.60
C ALA A 153 25.70 -15.49 -3.27
N ARG A 154 25.34 -16.77 -3.23
CA ARG A 154 24.18 -17.42 -3.89
C ARG A 154 23.68 -18.56 -2.98
N THR A 155 24.53 -19.51 -2.58
CA THR A 155 24.06 -20.75 -1.93
C THR A 155 23.69 -20.64 -0.46
N THR A 156 24.54 -20.08 0.41
CA THR A 156 24.23 -19.97 1.86
C THR A 156 23.05 -19.03 2.12
N LEU A 157 23.01 -17.91 1.39
CA LEU A 157 21.94 -16.92 1.47
C LEU A 157 20.62 -17.50 0.94
N GLU A 158 20.62 -18.20 -0.20
CA GLU A 158 19.43 -18.91 -0.71
C GLU A 158 18.95 -20.00 0.26
N ARG A 159 19.88 -20.75 0.89
CA ARG A 159 19.54 -21.79 1.86
C ARG A 159 18.85 -21.21 3.09
N TRP A 160 19.46 -20.23 3.75
CA TRP A 160 18.88 -19.61 4.96
C TRP A 160 17.57 -18.88 4.65
N MET A 161 17.49 -18.21 3.50
CA MET A 161 16.25 -17.57 3.06
C MET A 161 15.13 -18.59 2.81
N SER A 162 15.45 -19.76 2.25
CA SER A 162 14.48 -20.85 2.05
C SER A 162 14.06 -21.46 3.38
N LYS A 163 14.99 -21.63 4.34
CA LYS A 163 14.67 -22.08 5.71
C LYS A 163 13.75 -21.09 6.41
N ALA A 164 14.06 -19.79 6.37
CA ALA A 164 13.22 -18.74 6.92
C ALA A 164 11.82 -18.72 6.28
N ARG A 165 11.73 -18.79 4.94
CA ARG A 165 10.44 -18.88 4.23
C ARG A 165 9.60 -20.06 4.70
N ASN A 166 10.19 -21.24 4.76
CA ASN A 166 9.47 -22.45 5.13
C ASN A 166 8.98 -22.39 6.59
N CYS A 167 9.81 -21.87 7.52
CA CYS A 167 9.39 -21.69 8.91
C CYS A 167 8.29 -20.62 9.04
N LEU A 168 8.39 -19.50 8.31
CA LEU A 168 7.33 -18.49 8.28
C LEU A 168 6.03 -19.07 7.73
N MET A 169 6.08 -19.87 6.65
CA MET A 169 4.89 -20.53 6.08
C MET A 169 4.28 -21.58 7.02
N GLY A 170 5.11 -22.29 7.80
CA GLY A 170 4.65 -23.37 8.68
C GLY A 170 4.17 -22.87 10.05
N ASP A 171 4.89 -21.92 10.64
CA ASP A 171 4.71 -21.55 12.04
C ASP A 171 3.93 -20.24 12.19
N PHE A 172 4.14 -19.27 11.28
CA PHE A 172 3.62 -17.92 11.42
C PHE A 172 2.38 -17.65 10.56
N VAL A 173 2.41 -18.00 9.28
CA VAL A 173 1.29 -17.76 8.35
C VAL A 173 -0.02 -18.37 8.85
N PRO A 174 -0.09 -19.63 9.33
CA PRO A 174 -1.34 -20.22 9.79
C PRO A 174 -1.95 -19.55 11.03
N LEU A 175 -1.18 -18.72 11.76
CA LEU A 175 -1.67 -17.95 12.92
C LEU A 175 -2.26 -16.59 12.52
N HIS A 176 -1.96 -16.13 11.30
CA HIS A 176 -2.24 -14.76 10.88
C HIS A 176 -2.88 -14.65 9.48
N LEU A 177 -3.08 -15.77 8.78
CA LEU A 177 -3.68 -15.80 7.46
C LEU A 177 -4.26 -17.19 7.15
N GLY A 178 -5.39 -17.19 6.46
CA GLY A 178 -6.05 -18.36 5.90
C GLY A 178 -7.17 -18.91 6.75
N PHE A 179 -8.10 -19.65 6.17
CA PHE A 179 -9.40 -19.93 6.79
C PHE A 179 -9.38 -20.65 8.16
N ASN A 180 -8.22 -21.18 8.60
CA ASN A 180 -8.10 -21.85 9.88
C ASN A 180 -7.73 -20.90 11.05
N HIS A 181 -7.24 -19.69 10.76
CA HIS A 181 -6.74 -18.77 11.80
C HIS A 181 -7.82 -17.89 12.44
N LEU A 182 -9.01 -17.83 11.83
CA LEU A 182 -10.16 -17.09 12.31
C LEU A 182 -11.39 -17.97 12.25
N THR A 183 -12.40 -17.65 13.04
CA THR A 183 -13.76 -18.12 12.80
C THR A 183 -14.53 -17.09 11.95
N VAL A 184 -15.62 -17.52 11.32
CA VAL A 184 -16.51 -16.59 10.61
C VAL A 184 -17.16 -15.57 11.56
N GLN A 185 -17.37 -15.90 12.84
CA GLN A 185 -17.76 -14.90 13.85
C GLN A 185 -16.68 -13.85 14.08
N ASP A 186 -15.40 -14.24 14.11
CA ASP A 186 -14.31 -13.27 14.23
C ASP A 186 -14.34 -12.31 13.04
N VAL A 187 -14.62 -12.80 11.83
CA VAL A 187 -14.81 -11.96 10.64
C VAL A 187 -16.01 -11.02 10.82
N ALA A 188 -17.17 -11.51 11.25
CA ALA A 188 -18.35 -10.68 11.51
C ALA A 188 -18.11 -9.62 12.59
N SER A 189 -17.33 -9.94 13.65
CA SER A 189 -16.98 -9.00 14.72
C SER A 189 -16.11 -7.83 14.23
N ARG A 190 -15.45 -7.99 13.08
CA ARG A 190 -14.62 -6.97 12.43
C ARG A 190 -15.41 -6.05 11.50
N ASN A 191 -16.72 -6.28 11.32
CA ASN A 191 -17.57 -5.38 10.55
C ASN A 191 -17.48 -3.96 11.13
N LYS A 192 -17.32 -2.97 10.25
CA LYS A 192 -17.31 -1.55 10.65
C LYS A 192 -18.70 -0.96 10.54
N ILE A 193 -18.91 0.13 11.28
CA ILE A 193 -20.21 0.84 11.38
C ILE A 193 -20.83 1.14 10.01
N ILE A 194 -20.02 1.54 9.02
CA ILE A 194 -20.52 1.91 7.68
C ILE A 194 -20.99 0.66 6.91
N PRO A 195 -20.15 -0.36 6.63
CA PRO A 195 -20.61 -1.60 5.98
C PRO A 195 -21.79 -2.26 6.69
N GLU A 196 -21.75 -2.33 8.04
CA GLU A 196 -22.82 -2.94 8.83
C GLU A 196 -24.15 -2.20 8.66
N GLY A 197 -24.15 -0.86 8.72
CA GLY A 197 -25.36 -0.07 8.54
C GLY A 197 -25.88 -0.01 7.10
N LEU A 198 -25.05 -0.34 6.10
CA LEU A 198 -25.44 -0.31 4.69
C LEU A 198 -25.89 -1.66 4.13
N PHE A 199 -25.25 -2.75 4.58
CA PHE A 199 -25.44 -4.08 4.00
C PHE A 199 -25.81 -5.15 5.04
N GLY A 200 -25.45 -4.93 6.31
CA GLY A 200 -25.79 -5.82 7.41
C GLY A 200 -27.04 -5.37 8.16
N ASN A 201 -27.07 -5.71 9.44
CA ASN A 201 -28.10 -5.21 10.36
C ASN A 201 -27.46 -5.05 11.75
N PRO A 202 -27.19 -3.80 12.18
CA PRO A 202 -26.53 -3.51 13.45
C PRO A 202 -27.22 -4.11 14.67
N ASP A 203 -28.55 -4.29 14.61
CA ASP A 203 -29.40 -4.76 15.69
C ASP A 203 -29.39 -6.29 15.86
N LEU A 204 -28.79 -7.02 14.92
CA LEU A 204 -28.64 -8.47 15.04
C LEU A 204 -27.70 -8.83 16.20
N PRO A 205 -28.00 -9.90 16.96
CA PRO A 205 -27.07 -10.46 17.94
C PRO A 205 -25.72 -10.87 17.30
N PRO A 206 -24.57 -10.70 17.99
CA PRO A 206 -23.24 -10.96 17.43
C PRO A 206 -23.05 -12.36 16.84
N ASP A 207 -23.73 -13.36 17.38
CA ASP A 207 -23.65 -14.77 16.97
C ASP A 207 -24.34 -15.05 15.62
N VAL A 208 -25.29 -14.20 15.22
CA VAL A 208 -26.01 -14.30 13.94
C VAL A 208 -25.66 -13.18 12.96
N LYS A 209 -24.75 -12.26 13.33
CA LYS A 209 -24.28 -11.21 12.42
C LYS A 209 -23.60 -11.85 11.20
N PRO A 210 -23.95 -11.41 9.98
CA PRO A 210 -23.27 -11.89 8.78
C PRO A 210 -21.84 -11.35 8.73
N ALA A 211 -20.91 -12.18 8.29
CA ALA A 211 -19.58 -11.71 7.91
C ALA A 211 -19.68 -10.82 6.66
N ILE A 212 -19.06 -9.65 6.67
CA ILE A 212 -18.97 -8.78 5.49
C ILE A 212 -17.52 -8.75 5.01
N VAL A 213 -17.29 -9.30 3.82
CA VAL A 213 -15.97 -9.38 3.19
C VAL A 213 -15.93 -8.66 1.85
N ILE A 214 -14.74 -8.15 1.53
CA ILE A 214 -14.44 -7.47 0.28
C ILE A 214 -13.39 -8.31 -0.47
N CYS A 215 -13.67 -8.65 -1.72
CA CYS A 215 -12.77 -9.45 -2.54
C CYS A 215 -12.17 -8.64 -3.68
N ASP A 216 -10.87 -8.83 -3.95
CA ASP A 216 -10.19 -8.16 -5.06
C ASP A 216 -8.92 -8.92 -5.48
N ALA A 217 -8.69 -9.02 -6.80
CA ALA A 217 -7.41 -9.46 -7.32
C ALA A 217 -6.45 -8.28 -7.44
N THR A 218 -5.21 -8.47 -7.00
CA THR A 218 -4.12 -7.53 -7.28
C THR A 218 -3.16 -8.11 -8.31
N TYR A 219 -2.27 -7.27 -8.83
CA TYR A 219 -1.31 -7.68 -9.86
C TYR A 219 0.11 -7.67 -9.33
N VAL A 220 0.84 -8.75 -9.55
CA VAL A 220 2.31 -8.79 -9.42
C VAL A 220 2.87 -8.96 -10.82
N PHE A 221 3.58 -7.94 -11.32
CA PHE A 221 4.23 -8.01 -12.63
C PHE A 221 5.41 -8.97 -12.57
N VAL A 222 5.60 -9.77 -13.62
CA VAL A 222 6.67 -10.76 -13.73
C VAL A 222 7.44 -10.53 -15.03
N GLN A 223 8.68 -11.00 -15.09
CA GLN A 223 9.48 -10.89 -16.31
C GLN A 223 8.87 -11.72 -17.45
N SER A 224 9.11 -11.32 -18.69
CA SER A 224 8.85 -12.19 -19.85
C SER A 224 9.67 -13.48 -19.75
N SER A 225 9.10 -14.59 -20.20
CA SER A 225 9.70 -15.92 -20.10
C SER A 225 9.91 -16.53 -21.49
N SER A 226 11.01 -17.26 -21.64
CA SER A 226 11.23 -18.13 -22.82
C SER A 226 10.38 -19.39 -22.77
N ASN A 227 9.78 -19.72 -21.63
CA ASN A 227 8.76 -20.76 -21.55
C ASN A 227 7.45 -20.21 -22.12
N TYR A 228 7.10 -20.59 -23.35
CA TYR A 228 5.93 -20.09 -24.05
C TYR A 228 4.60 -20.34 -23.34
N LEU A 229 4.47 -21.47 -22.62
CA LEU A 229 3.26 -21.74 -21.84
C LEU A 229 3.14 -20.74 -20.67
N PHE A 230 4.20 -20.56 -19.90
CA PHE A 230 4.23 -19.60 -18.79
C PHE A 230 4.03 -18.17 -19.30
N GLN A 231 4.69 -17.81 -20.40
CA GLN A 231 4.53 -16.51 -21.07
C GLN A 231 3.06 -16.26 -21.44
N LYS A 232 2.39 -17.23 -22.08
CA LYS A 232 0.98 -17.13 -22.47
C LYS A 232 0.04 -17.03 -21.27
N GLN A 233 0.30 -17.80 -20.21
CA GLN A 233 -0.55 -17.80 -19.02
C GLN A 233 -0.40 -16.54 -18.15
N THR A 234 0.77 -15.90 -18.19
CA THR A 234 1.04 -14.67 -17.42
C THR A 234 0.79 -13.41 -18.23
N TYR A 235 0.62 -13.47 -19.55
CA TYR A 235 0.34 -12.28 -20.35
C TYR A 235 -1.10 -11.78 -20.16
N SER A 236 -1.25 -10.54 -19.70
CA SER A 236 -2.54 -9.86 -19.57
C SER A 236 -2.83 -9.02 -20.81
N LEU A 237 -3.93 -9.30 -21.52
CA LEU A 237 -4.39 -8.45 -22.63
C LEU A 237 -4.87 -7.07 -22.14
N GLN A 238 -5.34 -6.97 -20.90
CA GLN A 238 -5.81 -5.71 -20.32
C GLN A 238 -4.65 -4.78 -19.94
N LYS A 239 -3.56 -5.35 -19.40
CA LYS A 239 -2.38 -4.58 -18.97
C LYS A 239 -1.26 -4.57 -20.02
N LEU A 240 -1.40 -5.37 -21.07
CA LEU A 240 -0.44 -5.56 -22.17
C LEU A 240 0.96 -5.98 -21.67
N ASP A 241 1.00 -6.72 -20.57
CA ASP A 241 2.23 -7.10 -19.87
C ASP A 241 2.08 -8.43 -19.12
N ASN A 242 3.20 -9.02 -18.70
CA ASN A 242 3.26 -10.25 -17.92
C ASN A 242 3.02 -9.98 -16.43
N LEU A 243 2.02 -10.66 -15.86
CA LEU A 243 1.66 -10.57 -14.46
C LEU A 243 1.04 -11.88 -13.94
N VAL A 244 0.94 -11.98 -12.62
CA VAL A 244 0.11 -12.97 -11.93
C VAL A 244 -0.84 -12.27 -10.97
N LYS A 245 -1.89 -12.96 -10.54
CA LYS A 245 -2.99 -12.40 -9.78
C LYS A 245 -3.16 -13.06 -8.40
N PRO A 246 -2.52 -12.56 -7.32
CA PRO A 246 -2.96 -12.87 -5.97
C PRO A 246 -4.37 -12.32 -5.74
N PHE A 247 -5.23 -13.09 -5.07
CA PHE A 247 -6.63 -12.75 -4.84
C PHE A 247 -6.90 -12.66 -3.34
N LEU A 248 -7.29 -11.49 -2.86
CA LEU A 248 -7.48 -11.23 -1.43
C LEU A 248 -8.96 -11.28 -1.05
N ILE A 249 -9.21 -11.84 0.14
CA ILE A 249 -10.48 -11.73 0.86
C ILE A 249 -10.21 -10.94 2.13
N VAL A 250 -10.88 -9.81 2.31
CA VAL A 250 -10.52 -8.80 3.32
C VAL A 250 -11.76 -8.39 4.12
N CYS A 251 -11.61 -8.30 5.44
CA CYS A 251 -12.60 -7.77 6.37
C CYS A 251 -12.82 -6.26 6.20
N CYS A 252 -13.92 -5.74 6.75
CA CYS A 252 -14.23 -4.31 6.72
C CYS A 252 -13.20 -3.41 7.44
N ASP A 253 -12.37 -3.97 8.31
CA ASP A 253 -11.29 -3.28 9.02
C ASP A 253 -9.93 -3.36 8.32
N GLY A 254 -9.84 -4.06 7.19
CA GLY A 254 -8.61 -4.28 6.45
C GLY A 254 -7.86 -5.56 6.81
N HIS A 255 -8.33 -6.34 7.80
CA HIS A 255 -7.74 -7.63 8.11
C HIS A 255 -7.94 -8.62 6.94
N ILE A 256 -6.87 -9.30 6.53
CA ILE A 256 -6.90 -10.24 5.41
C ILE A 256 -7.32 -11.62 5.92
N VAL A 257 -8.44 -12.13 5.46
CA VAL A 257 -8.90 -13.50 5.80
C VAL A 257 -8.02 -14.53 5.10
N GLU A 258 -7.80 -14.38 3.80
CA GLU A 258 -6.98 -15.28 3.00
C GLU A 258 -6.41 -14.55 1.76
N CYS A 259 -5.25 -15.03 1.30
CA CYS A 259 -4.69 -14.70 0.00
C CYS A 259 -4.64 -15.98 -0.87
N LEU A 260 -5.54 -16.05 -1.83
CA LEU A 260 -5.67 -17.15 -2.78
C LEU A 260 -4.78 -16.93 -4.02
N GLY A 261 -4.42 -18.03 -4.68
CA GLY A 261 -3.63 -18.03 -5.91
C GLY A 261 -2.13 -18.22 -5.67
N PRO A 262 -1.26 -17.53 -6.42
CA PRO A 262 -1.56 -16.56 -7.47
C PRO A 262 -2.16 -17.23 -8.71
N TYR A 263 -3.06 -16.52 -9.39
CA TYR A 263 -3.74 -16.99 -10.60
C TYR A 263 -3.08 -16.47 -11.89
N LYS A 264 -3.38 -17.15 -13.00
CA LYS A 264 -2.97 -16.76 -14.35
C LYS A 264 -3.55 -15.39 -14.70
N ALA A 265 -2.81 -14.59 -15.48
CA ALA A 265 -3.28 -13.27 -15.92
C ALA A 265 -4.55 -13.33 -16.78
N THR A 266 -4.76 -14.46 -17.46
CA THR A 266 -5.88 -14.72 -18.36
C THR A 266 -7.21 -14.93 -17.62
N LEU A 267 -7.18 -15.22 -16.32
CA LEU A 267 -8.39 -15.44 -15.53
C LEU A 267 -8.90 -14.11 -15.00
N ASN A 268 -10.18 -13.80 -15.20
CA ASN A 268 -10.84 -12.65 -14.58
C ASN A 268 -11.29 -12.99 -13.14
N ASP A 269 -11.70 -11.97 -12.39
CA ASP A 269 -12.00 -12.12 -10.97
C ASP A 269 -13.24 -13.02 -10.74
N ALA A 270 -14.22 -12.97 -11.64
CA ALA A 270 -15.35 -13.91 -11.64
C ALA A 270 -14.90 -15.36 -11.77
N THR A 271 -14.01 -15.66 -12.73
CA THR A 271 -13.51 -17.03 -12.97
C THR A 271 -12.66 -17.51 -11.80
N ILE A 272 -11.81 -16.64 -11.24
CA ILE A 272 -11.02 -16.95 -10.04
C ILE A 272 -11.96 -17.31 -8.88
N THR A 273 -13.01 -16.52 -8.67
CA THR A 273 -13.98 -16.77 -7.60
C THR A 273 -14.70 -18.10 -7.80
N SER A 274 -15.21 -18.37 -9.00
CA SER A 274 -15.90 -19.62 -9.36
C SER A 274 -15.00 -20.84 -9.12
N LEU A 275 -13.74 -20.80 -9.54
CA LEU A 275 -12.76 -21.87 -9.26
C LEU A 275 -12.60 -22.15 -7.76
N ASN A 276 -12.55 -21.10 -6.93
CA ASN A 276 -12.44 -21.24 -5.49
C ASN A 276 -13.77 -21.58 -4.82
N LEU A 277 -14.88 -21.54 -5.53
CA LEU A 277 -16.20 -21.91 -5.04
C LEU A 277 -16.54 -23.38 -5.38
N ILE A 278 -16.21 -23.85 -6.58
CA ILE A 278 -16.63 -25.18 -7.08
C ILE A 278 -15.72 -26.32 -6.64
N ASN A 279 -14.41 -26.08 -6.49
CA ASN A 279 -13.46 -27.16 -6.18
C ASN A 279 -13.90 -27.96 -4.93
N GLU A 280 -13.75 -29.28 -4.95
CA GLU A 280 -14.21 -30.22 -3.88
C GLU A 280 -13.55 -30.00 -2.51
N GLY A 281 -12.63 -29.04 -2.39
CA GLY A 281 -12.07 -28.52 -1.14
C GLY A 281 -12.21 -27.00 -1.01
N SER A 282 -13.27 -26.40 -1.56
CA SER A 282 -13.52 -24.96 -1.50
C SER A 282 -13.59 -24.48 -0.06
N CYS A 283 -12.52 -23.82 0.38
CA CYS A 283 -12.47 -23.23 1.71
C CYS A 283 -13.47 -22.05 1.84
N ILE A 284 -13.91 -21.43 0.74
CA ILE A 284 -14.92 -20.36 0.79
C ILE A 284 -16.28 -20.92 1.22
N ARG A 285 -16.72 -22.03 0.61
CA ARG A 285 -18.01 -22.66 0.95
C ARG A 285 -18.05 -23.24 2.35
N SER A 286 -16.94 -23.83 2.80
CA SER A 286 -16.88 -24.43 4.13
C SER A 286 -16.72 -23.41 5.24
N PHE A 287 -16.08 -22.26 4.96
CA PHE A 287 -15.83 -21.23 5.95
C PHE A 287 -17.00 -20.26 6.14
N PHE A 288 -17.55 -19.72 5.05
CA PHE A 288 -18.63 -18.73 5.10
C PHE A 288 -20.00 -19.37 5.16
N ARG A 289 -20.94 -18.67 5.78
CA ARG A 289 -22.33 -19.09 5.99
C ARG A 289 -23.24 -18.55 4.91
N ARG A 290 -24.37 -19.24 4.73
CA ARG A 290 -25.51 -18.67 4.02
C ARG A 290 -25.92 -17.36 4.72
N GLY A 291 -26.10 -16.30 3.95
CA GLY A 291 -26.37 -14.95 4.43
C GLY A 291 -25.14 -14.05 4.59
N ASP A 292 -23.92 -14.61 4.57
CA ASP A 292 -22.70 -13.79 4.59
C ASP A 292 -22.58 -12.96 3.32
N ILE A 293 -21.97 -11.79 3.45
CA ILE A 293 -22.05 -10.71 2.47
C ILE A 293 -20.71 -10.51 1.77
N PHE A 294 -20.74 -10.54 0.43
CA PHE A 294 -19.60 -10.31 -0.44
C PHE A 294 -19.76 -8.97 -1.16
N LEU A 295 -18.86 -8.03 -0.88
CA LEU A 295 -18.75 -6.74 -1.55
C LEU A 295 -17.71 -6.84 -2.68
N LEU A 296 -18.18 -6.74 -3.93
CA LEU A 296 -17.42 -7.09 -5.13
C LEU A 296 -17.32 -5.91 -6.09
N ASP A 297 -16.32 -5.91 -6.97
CA ASP A 297 -16.29 -5.00 -8.12
C ASP A 297 -17.12 -5.56 -9.28
N ARG A 298 -17.36 -4.73 -10.30
CA ARG A 298 -18.06 -5.11 -11.54
C ARG A 298 -17.39 -6.27 -12.29
N GLY A 299 -16.08 -6.48 -12.10
CA GLY A 299 -15.35 -7.61 -12.68
C GLY A 299 -15.83 -9.00 -12.21
N PHE A 300 -16.70 -9.04 -11.20
CA PHE A 300 -17.29 -10.25 -10.64
C PHE A 300 -18.69 -10.57 -11.19
N ARG A 301 -19.22 -9.77 -12.14
CA ARG A 301 -20.59 -9.90 -12.66
C ARG A 301 -20.97 -11.36 -13.00
N ASP A 302 -20.07 -12.07 -13.66
CA ASP A 302 -20.36 -13.40 -14.19
C ASP A 302 -20.40 -14.52 -13.13
N VAL A 303 -20.02 -14.25 -11.88
CA VAL A 303 -20.07 -15.23 -10.76
C VAL A 303 -21.16 -14.90 -9.72
N ILE A 304 -21.90 -13.80 -9.89
CA ILE A 304 -22.90 -13.35 -8.92
C ILE A 304 -23.99 -14.40 -8.67
N ASN A 305 -24.56 -14.97 -9.74
CA ASN A 305 -25.60 -15.99 -9.62
C ASN A 305 -25.08 -17.23 -8.88
N GLU A 306 -23.85 -17.66 -9.20
CA GLU A 306 -23.24 -18.82 -8.56
C GLU A 306 -23.04 -18.58 -7.05
N LEU A 307 -22.58 -17.40 -6.64
CA LEU A 307 -22.47 -17.05 -5.21
C LEU A 307 -23.84 -17.07 -4.51
N GLN A 308 -24.87 -16.55 -5.18
CA GLN A 308 -26.25 -16.49 -4.64
C GLN A 308 -26.89 -17.87 -4.52
N GLU A 309 -26.63 -18.78 -5.46
CA GLU A 309 -27.08 -20.18 -5.39
C GLU A 309 -26.49 -20.90 -4.16
N HIS A 310 -25.27 -20.54 -3.76
CA HIS A 310 -24.65 -21.03 -2.52
C HIS A 310 -25.19 -20.35 -1.25
N GLY A 311 -26.08 -19.38 -1.41
CA GLY A 311 -26.76 -18.68 -0.32
C GLY A 311 -26.02 -17.46 0.20
N PHE A 312 -25.00 -16.97 -0.50
CA PHE A 312 -24.31 -15.72 -0.14
C PHE A 312 -25.09 -14.50 -0.64
N VAL A 313 -24.98 -13.40 0.10
CA VAL A 313 -25.51 -12.11 -0.32
C VAL A 313 -24.39 -11.36 -1.05
N THR A 314 -24.67 -10.87 -2.26
CA THR A 314 -23.65 -10.22 -3.09
C THR A 314 -24.04 -8.79 -3.41
N HIS A 315 -23.12 -7.86 -3.27
CA HIS A 315 -23.29 -6.49 -3.75
C HIS A 315 -22.14 -6.11 -4.68
N MET A 316 -22.49 -5.58 -5.86
CA MET A 316 -21.55 -5.02 -6.82
C MET A 316 -22.12 -3.71 -7.39
N PRO A 317 -21.29 -2.81 -7.95
CA PRO A 317 -21.80 -1.63 -8.63
C PRO A 317 -22.68 -2.00 -9.83
N GLU A 318 -23.74 -1.22 -10.02
CA GLU A 318 -24.69 -1.37 -11.12
C GLU A 318 -24.01 -1.18 -12.48
N SER A 319 -24.54 -1.87 -13.48
CA SER A 319 -24.05 -1.82 -14.85
C SER A 319 -25.09 -1.20 -15.76
N LEU A 320 -24.65 -0.44 -16.76
CA LEU A 320 -25.53 0.04 -17.81
C LEU A 320 -26.06 -1.15 -18.61
N LEU A 321 -27.36 -1.17 -18.87
CA LEU A 321 -27.95 -2.10 -19.80
C LEU A 321 -27.65 -1.68 -21.25
N GLU A 322 -27.88 -2.59 -22.18
CA GLU A 322 -27.73 -2.30 -23.60
C GLU A 322 -28.62 -1.11 -23.98
N ASN A 323 -28.03 -0.13 -24.68
CA ASN A 323 -28.64 1.16 -25.06
C ASN A 323 -28.83 2.19 -23.93
N GLU A 324 -28.37 1.92 -22.69
CA GLU A 324 -28.34 2.94 -21.64
C GLU A 324 -27.04 3.75 -21.68
N HIS A 325 -27.17 5.08 -21.60
CA HIS A 325 -26.01 5.98 -21.53
C HIS A 325 -25.65 6.43 -20.11
N GLN A 326 -26.58 6.28 -19.16
CA GLN A 326 -26.39 6.71 -17.77
C GLN A 326 -27.23 5.87 -16.79
N LEU A 327 -26.67 5.62 -15.61
CA LEU A 327 -27.39 4.99 -14.50
C LEU A 327 -28.45 5.96 -13.95
N THR A 328 -29.59 5.42 -13.54
CA THR A 328 -30.57 6.16 -12.74
C THR A 328 -29.94 6.66 -11.43
N THR A 329 -30.52 7.70 -10.83
CA THR A 329 -30.08 8.19 -9.51
C THR A 329 -30.05 7.08 -8.47
N GLN A 330 -31.04 6.17 -8.49
CA GLN A 330 -31.11 5.05 -7.55
C GLN A 330 -30.00 4.02 -7.79
N GLN A 331 -29.76 3.61 -9.03
CA GLN A 331 -28.66 2.70 -9.38
C GLN A 331 -27.31 3.33 -9.03
N ALA A 332 -27.10 4.60 -9.38
CA ALA A 332 -25.88 5.32 -9.03
C ALA A 332 -25.67 5.40 -7.52
N ASN A 333 -26.73 5.57 -6.73
CA ASN A 333 -26.65 5.55 -5.27
C ASN A 333 -26.26 4.17 -4.74
N ARG A 334 -26.86 3.07 -5.25
CA ARG A 334 -26.47 1.70 -4.88
C ARG A 334 -24.99 1.43 -5.18
N SER A 335 -24.52 1.84 -6.36
CA SER A 335 -23.10 1.74 -6.73
C SER A 335 -22.19 2.48 -5.75
N ARG A 336 -22.57 3.70 -5.32
CA ARG A 336 -21.79 4.48 -4.35
C ARG A 336 -21.66 3.77 -3.00
N LEU A 337 -22.71 3.08 -2.53
CA LEU A 337 -22.65 2.34 -1.26
C LEU A 337 -21.55 1.25 -1.31
N VAL A 338 -21.45 0.52 -2.42
CA VAL A 338 -20.44 -0.52 -2.60
C VAL A 338 -19.04 0.10 -2.72
N THR A 339 -18.88 1.12 -3.56
CA THR A 339 -17.58 1.80 -3.75
C THR A 339 -17.07 2.43 -2.45
N MET A 340 -17.96 2.97 -1.60
CA MET A 340 -17.61 3.53 -0.29
C MET A 340 -17.03 2.52 0.69
N CYS A 341 -17.33 1.22 0.54
CA CYS A 341 -16.78 0.18 1.41
C CYS A 341 -15.56 -0.49 0.77
N ARG A 342 -15.55 -0.62 -0.56
CA ARG A 342 -14.47 -1.26 -1.31
C ARG A 342 -13.09 -0.60 -1.14
N TRP A 343 -12.99 0.69 -0.84
CA TRP A 343 -11.69 1.36 -0.67
C TRP A 343 -10.75 0.63 0.33
N VAL A 344 -11.30 -0.11 1.30
CA VAL A 344 -10.51 -0.88 2.28
C VAL A 344 -9.59 -1.89 1.60
N VAL A 345 -10.07 -2.66 0.63
CA VAL A 345 -9.22 -3.64 -0.08
C VAL A 345 -8.15 -2.95 -0.93
N GLU A 346 -8.43 -1.74 -1.44
CA GLU A 346 -7.45 -0.94 -2.18
C GLU A 346 -6.31 -0.47 -1.26
N ILE A 347 -6.62 -0.09 -0.01
CA ILE A 347 -5.62 0.25 0.99
C ILE A 347 -4.75 -0.96 1.34
N VAL A 348 -5.36 -2.13 1.53
CA VAL A 348 -4.62 -3.37 1.82
C VAL A 348 -3.69 -3.73 0.66
N ASN A 349 -4.21 -3.76 -0.57
CA ASN A 349 -3.44 -3.99 -1.78
C ASN A 349 -2.29 -2.98 -1.95
N GLY A 350 -2.57 -1.71 -1.67
CA GLY A 350 -1.57 -0.64 -1.69
C GLY A 350 -0.51 -0.81 -0.60
N GLY A 351 -0.92 -1.19 0.60
CA GLY A 351 -0.07 -1.47 1.76
C GLY A 351 0.94 -2.57 1.48
N ILE A 352 0.48 -3.71 0.95
CA ILE A 352 1.36 -4.83 0.56
C ILE A 352 2.45 -4.34 -0.41
N LYS A 353 2.07 -3.59 -1.46
CA LYS A 353 3.03 -3.09 -2.47
C LYS A 353 3.90 -1.93 -1.99
N ARG A 354 3.46 -1.20 -0.97
CA ARG A 354 4.21 -0.10 -0.35
C ARG A 354 5.29 -0.66 0.56
N ASP A 355 4.92 -1.61 1.42
CA ASP A 355 5.74 -2.12 2.51
C ASP A 355 6.66 -3.25 2.02
N TYR A 356 6.18 -4.09 1.10
CA TYR A 356 6.94 -5.19 0.50
C TYR A 356 7.24 -4.89 -0.96
N ARG A 357 8.30 -4.09 -1.17
CA ARG A 357 8.66 -3.55 -2.49
C ARG A 357 8.98 -4.61 -3.52
N LEU A 358 9.27 -5.84 -3.09
CA LEU A 358 9.42 -7.01 -3.95
C LEU A 358 8.25 -7.14 -4.95
N PHE A 359 7.02 -6.89 -4.52
CA PHE A 359 5.82 -7.02 -5.36
C PHE A 359 5.46 -5.78 -6.17
N ARG A 360 6.18 -4.66 -5.95
CA ARG A 360 6.04 -3.47 -6.80
C ARG A 360 6.98 -3.49 -7.99
N HIS A 361 8.10 -4.20 -7.88
CA HIS A 361 9.03 -4.39 -8.98
C HIS A 361 8.60 -5.55 -9.86
N VAL A 362 9.13 -5.59 -11.09
CA VAL A 362 8.94 -6.73 -11.99
C VAL A 362 9.64 -7.92 -11.34
N PHE A 363 8.84 -8.91 -10.95
CA PHE A 363 9.27 -10.07 -10.19
C PHE A 363 10.11 -11.00 -11.07
N ASN A 364 11.20 -11.53 -10.50
CA ASN A 364 12.15 -12.37 -11.23
C ASN A 364 11.59 -13.77 -11.48
N ASN A 365 11.61 -14.22 -12.74
CA ASN A 365 11.08 -15.54 -13.11
C ASN A 365 11.78 -16.70 -12.40
N ARG A 366 13.06 -16.57 -12.03
CA ARG A 366 13.79 -17.59 -11.27
C ARG A 366 13.25 -17.78 -9.86
N ALA A 367 12.66 -16.75 -9.28
CA ALA A 367 12.05 -16.80 -7.95
C ALA A 367 10.54 -17.06 -8.00
N ALA A 368 9.93 -17.17 -9.20
CA ALA A 368 8.48 -17.20 -9.37
C ALA A 368 7.80 -18.36 -8.62
N MET A 369 8.50 -19.49 -8.43
CA MET A 369 8.01 -20.62 -7.64
C MET A 369 7.77 -20.28 -6.16
N HIS A 370 8.41 -19.23 -5.64
CA HIS A 370 8.24 -18.76 -4.26
C HIS A 370 7.29 -17.58 -4.14
N LEU A 371 6.76 -17.07 -5.27
CA LEU A 371 5.95 -15.85 -5.27
C LEU A 371 4.73 -15.98 -4.37
N ASN A 372 4.05 -17.13 -4.41
CA ASN A 372 2.87 -17.36 -3.58
C ASN A 372 3.21 -17.28 -2.09
N ASP A 373 4.18 -18.08 -1.67
CA ASP A 373 4.61 -18.16 -0.27
C ASP A 373 5.10 -16.80 0.23
N ASP A 374 5.94 -16.12 -0.57
CA ASP A 374 6.43 -14.79 -0.23
C ASP A 374 5.26 -13.80 -0.07
N PHE A 375 4.25 -13.86 -0.94
CA PHE A 375 3.10 -12.96 -0.90
C PHE A 375 2.18 -13.24 0.30
N ARG A 376 1.92 -14.52 0.60
CA ARG A 376 1.14 -14.95 1.77
C ARG A 376 1.83 -14.58 3.08
N ILE A 377 3.15 -14.77 3.18
CA ILE A 377 3.94 -14.29 4.33
C ILE A 377 3.77 -12.79 4.50
N CYS A 378 3.86 -12.02 3.43
CA CYS A 378 3.70 -10.56 3.51
C CYS A 378 2.28 -10.13 3.91
N CYS A 379 1.25 -10.88 3.51
CA CYS A 379 -0.12 -10.67 4.00
C CYS A 379 -0.24 -10.95 5.51
N ALA A 380 0.33 -12.07 5.98
CA ALA A 380 0.36 -12.41 7.40
C ALA A 380 1.11 -11.36 8.24
N LEU A 381 2.27 -10.91 7.75
CA LEU A 381 3.03 -9.83 8.39
C LEU A 381 2.25 -8.51 8.43
N LEU A 382 1.47 -8.21 7.38
CA LEU A 382 0.60 -7.03 7.38
C LEU A 382 -0.53 -7.18 8.41
N ASN A 383 -1.19 -8.34 8.49
CA ASN A 383 -2.21 -8.62 9.50
C ASN A 383 -1.71 -8.45 10.94
N ASN A 384 -0.50 -8.93 11.21
CA ASN A 384 0.14 -8.77 12.52
C ASN A 384 0.35 -7.27 12.88
N ARG A 385 0.60 -6.41 11.88
CA ARG A 385 0.77 -4.95 12.04
C ARG A 385 -0.54 -4.15 12.07
N LEU A 386 -1.67 -4.72 11.65
CA LEU A 386 -2.94 -3.98 11.58
C LEU A 386 -3.55 -3.64 12.96
N PHE A 387 -2.97 -4.16 14.05
CA PHE A 387 -3.41 -3.90 15.43
C PHE A 387 -2.55 -2.88 16.18
N LEU A 388 -1.81 -2.00 15.47
CA LEU A 388 -1.16 -0.88 16.13
C LEU A 388 -2.20 0.00 16.81
N VAL A 389 -2.04 0.19 18.11
CA VAL A 389 -2.94 0.94 18.96
C VAL A 389 -2.89 2.40 18.53
N ASN A 390 -4.01 2.95 18.04
CA ASN A 390 -4.09 4.38 17.73
C ASN A 390 -4.16 5.19 19.03
N HIS A 391 -3.01 5.46 19.63
CA HIS A 391 -2.90 6.17 20.90
C HIS A 391 -3.51 7.57 20.83
N LEU A 392 -3.45 8.25 19.68
CA LEU A 392 -4.09 9.55 19.47
C LEU A 392 -5.62 9.44 19.56
N ALA A 393 -6.21 8.40 18.98
CA ALA A 393 -7.65 8.16 19.06
C ALA A 393 -8.09 7.91 20.52
N ILE A 394 -7.34 7.08 21.26
CA ILE A 394 -7.58 6.84 22.70
C ILE A 394 -7.53 8.15 23.48
N TYR A 395 -6.49 8.96 23.27
CA TYR A 395 -6.36 10.26 23.90
C TYR A 395 -7.55 11.18 23.59
N VAL A 396 -7.93 11.29 22.30
CA VAL A 396 -9.07 12.12 21.85
C VAL A 396 -10.37 11.73 22.56
N GLU A 397 -10.59 10.43 22.77
CA GLU A 397 -11.77 9.89 23.45
C GLU A 397 -11.73 10.15 24.97
N GLN A 398 -10.63 9.80 25.64
CA GLN A 398 -10.46 9.98 27.08
C GLN A 398 -10.56 11.45 27.50
N GLU A 399 -9.83 12.31 26.79
CA GLU A 399 -9.77 13.74 27.10
C GLU A 399 -10.94 14.55 26.52
N ASN A 400 -11.89 13.86 25.87
CA ASN A 400 -13.07 14.45 25.24
C ASN A 400 -12.72 15.64 24.32
N VAL A 401 -11.65 15.50 23.54
CA VAL A 401 -11.06 16.59 22.74
C VAL A 401 -12.05 17.17 21.73
N ASN A 402 -13.03 16.37 21.28
CA ASN A 402 -14.15 16.81 20.44
C ASN A 402 -14.96 17.97 21.04
N ARG A 403 -14.98 18.11 22.38
CA ARG A 403 -15.71 19.15 23.10
C ARG A 403 -14.85 20.40 23.36
N ARG A 404 -13.52 20.29 23.29
CA ARG A 404 -12.58 21.40 23.52
C ARG A 404 -12.54 22.30 22.29
N ARG A 405 -13.41 23.31 22.23
CA ARG A 405 -13.47 24.25 21.08
C ARG A 405 -12.51 25.44 21.24
N ALA A 406 -12.32 25.93 22.46
CA ALA A 406 -11.51 27.13 22.74
C ALA A 406 -10.03 26.96 22.36
N SER A 407 -9.49 25.75 22.53
CA SER A 407 -8.08 25.42 22.23
C SER A 407 -7.77 25.27 20.73
N PHE A 408 -8.78 25.36 19.86
CA PHE A 408 -8.61 25.12 18.42
C PHE A 408 -8.97 26.36 17.62
N GLN A 409 -8.00 26.85 16.85
CA GLN A 409 -8.15 28.01 15.98
C GLN A 409 -8.43 27.56 14.54
N THR A 410 -9.40 28.19 13.86
CA THR A 410 -9.69 27.86 12.45
C THR A 410 -8.62 28.45 11.54
N ILE A 411 -8.15 27.66 10.58
CA ILE A 411 -7.22 28.13 9.56
C ILE A 411 -8.03 28.70 8.41
N ASP A 412 -7.92 30.00 8.19
CA ASP A 412 -8.50 30.68 7.04
C ASP A 412 -7.41 31.40 6.21
N GLY A 413 -7.81 32.04 5.12
CA GLY A 413 -6.89 32.74 4.22
C GLY A 413 -6.30 34.02 4.80
N ASN A 414 -6.69 34.44 6.01
CA ASN A 414 -6.09 35.59 6.67
C ASN A 414 -4.84 35.15 7.45
N HIS A 415 -3.76 35.86 7.16
CA HIS A 415 -2.39 35.36 7.24
C HIS A 415 -1.65 35.38 8.61
N PRO A 416 -2.24 35.64 9.82
CA PRO A 416 -1.48 35.50 11.08
C PRO A 416 -1.38 34.05 11.60
N HIS A 417 -2.40 33.21 11.36
CA HIS A 417 -2.46 31.86 11.94
C HIS A 417 -1.63 30.81 11.18
N LEU A 418 -1.10 31.17 10.00
CA LEU A 418 -0.21 30.32 9.21
C LEU A 418 1.23 30.32 9.71
N ASP A 419 1.64 31.33 10.48
CA ASP A 419 3.01 31.41 11.02
C ASP A 419 3.30 30.26 11.99
N GLY A 420 2.27 29.76 12.68
CA GLY A 420 2.33 28.57 13.53
C GLY A 420 1.87 27.28 12.86
N PHE A 421 1.62 27.24 11.54
CA PHE A 421 1.17 26.00 10.90
C PHE A 421 2.37 25.11 10.53
N PRO A 422 2.32 23.78 10.72
CA PRO A 422 3.44 22.88 10.41
C PRO A 422 3.87 22.98 8.94
N GLN A 423 5.15 23.33 8.74
CA GLN A 423 5.77 23.35 7.42
C GLN A 423 6.41 21.99 7.13
N LEU A 424 5.72 21.19 6.32
CA LEU A 424 6.22 19.89 5.87
C LEU A 424 6.93 20.03 4.53
N THR A 425 8.03 19.30 4.34
CA THR A 425 8.69 19.28 3.04
C THR A 425 7.79 18.60 2.00
N ILE A 426 8.04 18.88 0.72
CA ILE A 426 7.30 18.21 -0.35
C ILE A 426 7.47 16.68 -0.34
N SER A 427 8.54 16.17 0.27
CA SER A 427 8.78 14.74 0.46
C SER A 427 7.85 14.18 1.54
N ASP A 428 7.72 14.89 2.67
CA ASP A 428 6.85 14.52 3.77
C ASP A 428 5.38 14.54 3.33
N LEU A 429 4.99 15.59 2.59
CA LEU A 429 3.65 15.68 2.00
C LEU A 429 3.34 14.52 1.04
N LYS A 430 4.31 14.06 0.26
CA LYS A 430 4.12 12.88 -0.62
C LYS A 430 3.98 11.59 0.17
N ARG A 431 4.72 11.46 1.27
CA ARG A 431 4.63 10.32 2.18
C ARG A 431 3.27 10.29 2.88
N PHE A 432 2.82 11.45 3.36
CA PHE A 432 1.53 11.66 3.99
C PHE A 432 0.37 11.39 3.04
N ALA A 433 0.37 12.02 1.86
CA ALA A 433 -0.70 11.91 0.87
C ALA A 433 -0.65 10.60 0.03
N LEU A 434 0.22 9.66 0.40
CA LEU A 434 0.46 8.38 -0.29
C LEU A 434 0.76 8.55 -1.80
N GLY A 435 1.36 9.68 -2.18
CA GLY A 435 1.69 9.99 -3.56
C GLY A 435 1.52 11.46 -3.93
N THR A 436 1.68 11.75 -5.22
CA THR A 436 1.60 13.13 -5.74
C THR A 436 0.21 13.52 -6.23
N TYR A 437 -0.67 12.55 -6.44
CA TYR A 437 -1.98 12.79 -7.03
C TYR A 437 -2.85 13.67 -6.12
N GLN A 438 -2.95 13.34 -4.83
CA GLN A 438 -3.77 14.13 -3.90
C GLN A 438 -3.19 15.50 -3.61
N LEU A 439 -1.87 15.65 -3.63
CA LEU A 439 -1.22 16.96 -3.53
C LEU A 439 -1.56 17.87 -4.71
N LYS A 440 -1.63 17.32 -5.93
CA LYS A 440 -2.05 18.09 -7.11
C LYS A 440 -3.50 18.54 -7.03
N GLN A 441 -4.36 17.72 -6.42
CA GLN A 441 -5.78 18.02 -6.23
C GLN A 441 -6.04 18.93 -5.03
N ALA A 442 -5.10 19.03 -4.09
CA ALA A 442 -5.30 19.71 -2.80
C ALA A 442 -5.85 21.14 -2.96
N ARG A 443 -5.34 21.92 -3.92
CA ARG A 443 -5.83 23.28 -4.18
C ARG A 443 -7.30 23.30 -4.65
N SER A 444 -7.65 22.44 -5.60
CA SER A 444 -9.03 22.35 -6.10
C SER A 444 -9.97 21.83 -5.02
N TYR A 445 -9.52 20.82 -4.27
CA TYR A 445 -10.27 20.26 -3.15
C TYR A 445 -10.50 21.32 -2.06
N PHE A 446 -9.47 22.08 -1.68
CA PHE A 446 -9.60 23.17 -0.71
C PHE A 446 -10.60 24.23 -1.19
N GLY A 447 -10.48 24.70 -2.44
CA GLY A 447 -11.38 25.72 -3.00
C GLY A 447 -12.85 25.27 -3.17
N GLU A 448 -13.09 23.97 -3.31
CA GLU A 448 -14.45 23.42 -3.39
C GLU A 448 -15.10 23.29 -2.00
N HIS A 449 -14.31 22.97 -0.97
CA HIS A 449 -14.81 22.53 0.33
C HIS A 449 -14.74 23.59 1.44
N VAL A 450 -13.84 24.58 1.31
CA VAL A 450 -13.68 25.71 2.23
C VAL A 450 -14.34 26.95 1.63
N ARG A 451 -15.67 26.92 1.50
CA ARG A 451 -16.50 28.09 1.11
C ARG A 451 -17.19 28.68 2.34
N GLN A 452 -17.69 29.92 2.24
CA GLN A 452 -18.39 30.65 3.31
C GLN A 452 -19.56 29.87 3.98
N SER A 453 -20.07 28.79 3.35
CA SER A 453 -21.12 27.91 3.89
C SER A 453 -20.62 26.65 4.65
N GLY A 454 -19.29 26.48 4.84
CA GLY A 454 -18.72 25.66 5.93
C GLY A 454 -18.97 24.15 5.89
N ILE A 455 -18.72 23.48 4.76
CA ILE A 455 -18.79 21.99 4.72
C ILE A 455 -17.57 21.37 5.43
N TYR A 456 -16.41 22.03 5.37
CA TYR A 456 -15.16 21.61 6.01
C TYR A 456 -14.49 22.79 6.70
N SER A 457 -14.09 22.63 7.97
CA SER A 457 -13.14 23.53 8.65
C SER A 457 -11.91 22.76 9.08
N VAL A 458 -10.73 23.31 8.81
CA VAL A 458 -9.46 22.81 9.36
C VAL A 458 -9.08 23.73 10.49
N GLU A 459 -8.80 23.14 11.65
CA GLU A 459 -8.51 23.84 12.88
C GLU A 459 -7.17 23.32 13.43
N VAL A 460 -6.41 24.19 14.08
CA VAL A 460 -5.12 23.88 14.69
C VAL A 460 -5.15 24.19 16.18
N ASN A 461 -4.62 23.27 16.98
CA ASN A 461 -4.26 23.54 18.36
C ASN A 461 -2.73 23.60 18.48
N ASN A 462 -2.23 24.77 18.89
CA ASN A 462 -0.81 25.05 19.15
C ASN A 462 -0.46 24.99 20.65
N GLU A 463 -1.47 24.98 21.51
CA GLU A 463 -1.39 24.84 22.96
C GLU A 463 -1.77 23.41 23.31
N ILE A 464 -0.84 22.51 23.00
CA ILE A 464 -0.93 21.15 23.49
C ILE A 464 -0.34 21.17 24.90
N ASP A 465 -1.18 20.88 25.90
CA ASP A 465 -0.72 20.73 27.28
C ASP A 465 0.49 19.77 27.33
N GLU A 466 1.46 20.08 28.18
CA GLU A 466 2.67 19.26 28.43
C GLU A 466 2.33 17.80 28.80
N ASP A 467 1.08 17.56 29.19
CA ASP A 467 0.53 16.31 29.69
C ASP A 467 -0.08 15.40 28.62
N ILE A 468 0.01 15.68 27.31
CA ILE A 468 -0.32 14.64 26.33
C ILE A 468 0.74 13.54 26.46
N PRO A 469 0.41 12.33 26.96
CA PRO A 469 1.36 11.24 27.10
C PRO A 469 1.50 10.52 25.76
N LEU A 470 1.66 11.28 24.69
CA LEU A 470 1.97 10.75 23.37
C LEU A 470 3.47 10.83 23.21
N ILE A 471 3.98 9.72 22.72
CA ILE A 471 5.38 9.35 22.60
C ILE A 471 6.18 10.33 21.68
N LEU A 472 5.53 11.38 21.16
CA LEU A 472 6.00 12.35 20.18
C LEU A 472 6.79 13.55 20.75
N GLY A 473 7.24 13.49 22.01
CA GLY A 473 8.08 14.53 22.62
C GLY A 473 7.31 15.81 22.94
N LEU A 474 7.99 16.82 23.49
CA LEU A 474 7.37 18.00 24.12
C LEU A 474 6.87 19.07 23.14
N ASN A 475 7.02 18.88 21.83
CA ASN A 475 6.89 19.96 20.85
C ASN A 475 6.04 19.50 19.64
N ASN A 476 4.71 19.46 19.78
CA ASN A 476 3.79 18.87 18.80
C ASN A 476 2.73 19.86 18.29
N TYR A 477 2.13 19.54 17.13
CA TYR A 477 0.92 20.16 16.59
C TYR A 477 -0.22 19.16 16.53
N LEU A 478 -1.41 19.56 16.98
CA LEU A 478 -2.62 18.76 16.88
C LEU A 478 -3.55 19.45 15.91
N LEU A 479 -3.62 18.92 14.70
CA LEU A 479 -4.56 19.39 13.68
C LEU A 479 -5.88 18.65 13.84
N ARG A 480 -6.99 19.38 13.71
CA ARG A 480 -8.35 18.85 13.71
C ARG A 480 -9.05 19.24 12.41
N GLY A 481 -9.47 18.25 11.63
CA GLY A 481 -10.42 18.43 10.55
C GLY A 481 -11.84 18.23 11.07
N ARG A 482 -12.67 19.28 11.00
CA ARG A 482 -14.10 19.19 11.29
C ARG A 482 -14.88 19.09 9.97
N ILE A 483 -15.56 17.98 9.79
CA ILE A 483 -16.18 17.59 8.52
C ILE A 483 -17.69 17.44 8.73
N LYS A 484 -18.49 18.33 8.16
CA LYS A 484 -19.94 18.15 8.16
C LYS A 484 -20.29 17.00 7.23
N SER A 485 -21.13 16.07 7.69
CA SER A 485 -21.58 14.95 6.86
C SER A 485 -22.34 15.48 5.65
N ARG A 486 -21.99 15.01 4.45
CA ARG A 486 -22.71 15.32 3.20
C ARG A 486 -24.08 14.64 3.14
N HIS A 487 -24.29 13.61 3.95
CA HIS A 487 -25.49 12.78 3.92
C HIS A 487 -26.45 13.09 5.09
N VAL A 488 -25.95 13.68 6.17
CA VAL A 488 -26.74 13.93 7.40
C VAL A 488 -26.41 15.31 7.95
N ASN A 489 -27.31 16.27 7.80
CA ASN A 489 -27.05 17.67 8.15
C ASN A 489 -26.68 17.91 9.63
N SER A 490 -27.15 17.08 10.54
CA SER A 490 -26.86 17.18 11.98
C SER A 490 -25.53 16.54 12.39
N ARG A 491 -24.91 15.74 11.53
CA ARG A 491 -23.73 14.94 11.88
C ARG A 491 -22.45 15.64 11.46
N THR A 492 -21.51 15.74 12.39
CA THR A 492 -20.16 16.27 12.17
C THR A 492 -19.15 15.20 12.58
N TYR A 493 -18.17 14.96 11.73
CA TYR A 493 -17.04 14.08 11.99
C TYR A 493 -15.82 14.92 12.33
N TYR A 494 -14.98 14.39 13.23
CA TYR A 494 -13.69 14.98 13.57
C TYR A 494 -12.58 14.01 13.17
N THR A 495 -11.56 14.54 12.51
CA THR A 495 -10.33 13.82 12.18
C THR A 495 -9.17 14.54 12.85
N TYR A 496 -8.26 13.80 13.46
CA TYR A 496 -7.11 14.36 14.17
C TYR A 496 -5.81 13.91 13.55
N LEU A 497 -4.82 14.80 13.55
CA LEU A 497 -3.45 14.53 13.14
C LEU A 497 -2.51 15.14 14.17
N LEU A 498 -1.64 14.32 14.75
CA LEU A 498 -0.57 14.79 15.63
C LEU A 498 0.74 14.82 14.81
N ILE A 499 1.45 15.94 14.86
CA ILE A 499 2.69 16.17 14.10
C ILE A 499 3.76 16.66 15.08
N SER A 500 4.89 15.97 15.17
CA SER A 500 6.02 16.42 16.01
C SER A 500 6.89 17.47 15.30
N ARG A 501 7.37 18.46 16.05
CA ARG A 501 8.36 19.47 15.63
C ARG A 501 9.79 19.01 15.85
N ASP A 502 10.00 17.92 16.57
CA ASP A 502 11.33 17.39 16.81
C ASP A 502 11.67 16.34 15.73
N ASP A 503 12.58 16.69 14.83
CA ASP A 503 13.08 15.79 13.78
C ASP A 503 13.70 14.51 14.35
N ALA A 504 14.22 14.52 15.60
CA ALA A 504 14.73 13.32 16.26
C ALA A 504 13.60 12.41 16.75
N VAL A 505 12.47 13.00 17.18
CA VAL A 505 11.30 12.26 17.67
C VAL A 505 10.42 11.76 16.52
N ALA A 506 10.22 12.54 15.47
CA ALA A 506 9.55 12.10 14.24
C ALA A 506 10.23 10.88 13.57
N ASN A 507 11.52 10.64 13.89
CA ASN A 507 12.29 9.49 13.42
C ASN A 507 12.41 8.35 14.44
N THR A 508 11.96 8.52 15.69
CA THR A 508 11.86 7.43 16.67
C THR A 508 10.47 6.81 16.59
N LEU A 509 10.40 5.50 16.35
CA LEU A 509 9.14 4.81 16.05
C LEU A 509 8.11 4.83 17.14
N GLN A 510 8.54 5.10 18.36
CA GLN A 510 7.68 5.28 19.49
C GLN A 510 6.63 6.38 19.16
N ALA A 511 6.99 7.37 18.33
CA ALA A 511 6.14 8.45 17.83
C ALA A 511 5.24 8.10 16.61
N ILE A 512 5.48 6.98 15.94
CA ILE A 512 4.74 6.51 14.75
C ILE A 512 3.80 5.34 15.10
N VAL A 513 3.85 4.83 16.32
CA VAL A 513 3.00 3.73 16.83
C VAL A 513 1.64 4.24 17.27
#